data_AF-U6GI67-F1
#
_entry.id   AF-U6GI67-F1
#
_cell.length_a   1.000
_cell.length_b   1.000
_cell.length_c   1.000
_cell.angle_alpha   90.00
_cell.angle_beta   90.00
_cell.angle_gamma   90.00
#
_symmetry.space_group_name_H-M   'P 1'
#
loop_
_entity.id
_entity.type
_entity.pdbx_description
1 polymer ?
#
loop_
_entity_poly.entity_id
_entity_poly.type
_entity_poly.pdbx_seq_one_letter_code
_entity_poly.pdbx_strand_id
1 'polypeptide(L)'
;MFEIATPAERRNDPGTGKSYNVNMLQQEGREVPSALCGLLRMREFTQDDGHILCRMSQVLAEVTAFLLACQKLYKAVGFCKGEIVYHISTRPKSSQGSEQEWARAEGLLRSALEQLDIPFTVASGEGAFYGPKIDIHLPDVEGRLWQTGTLQVDMFSPKNFGLEPTAVSNDRMCLLHRAMCGSLERFFGLVLEHLDGHLPSWLAPVQVWY
;
A
#
# COMPACT_ATOMS: atom_id res chain seq x y z
N MET A 1 -27.32 -4.25 -31.12
CA MET A 1 -26.30 -4.28 -32.17
C MET A 1 -25.29 -3.22 -31.76
N PHE A 2 -24.27 -3.61 -31.01
CA PHE A 2 -23.30 -2.68 -30.41
C PHE A 2 -22.02 -2.69 -31.26
N GLU A 3 -21.62 -1.51 -31.71
CA GLU A 3 -20.51 -1.26 -32.62
C GLU A 3 -19.16 -1.75 -32.06
N ILE A 4 -18.39 -2.34 -32.96
CA ILE A 4 -17.02 -2.78 -32.76
C ILE A 4 -16.13 -1.53 -32.81
N ALA A 5 -15.41 -1.23 -31.74
CA ALA A 5 -14.47 -0.12 -31.69
C ALA A 5 -13.34 -0.32 -32.72
N THR A 6 -13.12 0.70 -33.56
CA THR A 6 -12.09 0.80 -34.60
C THR A 6 -10.70 1.16 -34.02
N PRO A 7 -9.60 0.95 -34.78
CA PRO A 7 -8.24 1.16 -34.29
C PRO A 7 -7.88 2.66 -34.09
N ALA A 8 -6.98 2.90 -33.14
CA ALA A 8 -6.54 4.19 -32.62
C ALA A 8 -6.18 5.25 -33.68
N GLU A 9 -6.79 6.44 -33.58
CA GLU A 9 -6.36 7.63 -34.31
C GLU A 9 -5.20 8.33 -33.57
N ARG A 10 -4.05 8.48 -34.25
CA ARG A 10 -2.97 9.36 -33.81
C ARG A 10 -3.25 10.77 -34.33
N ARG A 11 -3.34 11.77 -33.45
CA ARG A 11 -3.30 13.19 -33.86
C ARG A 11 -1.89 13.75 -33.64
N ASN A 12 -1.31 14.32 -34.68
CA ASN A 12 -0.04 15.04 -34.64
C ASN A 12 -0.29 16.52 -34.32
N ASP A 13 0.47 17.08 -33.38
CA ASP A 13 0.59 18.52 -33.17
C ASP A 13 1.53 19.11 -34.24
N PRO A 14 1.10 20.10 -35.06
CA PRO A 14 1.92 20.67 -36.12
C PRO A 14 3.16 21.44 -35.64
N GLY A 15 3.29 21.72 -34.33
CA GLY A 15 4.33 22.62 -33.80
C GLY A 15 5.61 21.97 -33.27
N THR A 16 5.60 20.69 -32.90
CA THR A 16 6.72 20.13 -32.08
C THR A 16 7.26 18.77 -32.53
N GLY A 17 6.67 18.11 -33.54
CA GLY A 17 7.14 16.82 -34.06
C GLY A 17 7.16 15.67 -33.03
N LYS A 18 6.68 15.91 -31.80
CA LYS A 18 6.56 14.91 -30.74
C LYS A 18 5.15 14.35 -30.77
N SER A 19 5.06 13.05 -31.00
CA SER A 19 3.81 12.31 -30.78
C SER A 19 3.65 12.07 -29.28
N TYR A 20 2.64 12.68 -28.67
CA TYR A 20 2.27 12.39 -27.29
C TYR A 20 1.11 11.40 -27.31
N ASN A 21 1.34 10.21 -26.76
CA ASN A 21 0.25 9.30 -26.43
C ASN A 21 -0.47 9.87 -25.21
N VAL A 22 -1.59 10.56 -25.44
CA VAL A 22 -2.43 11.13 -24.37
C VAL A 22 -3.10 10.02 -23.53
N ASN A 23 -3.00 8.75 -23.94
CA ASN A 23 -3.53 7.59 -23.21
C ASN A 23 -2.53 6.93 -22.23
N MET A 24 -1.38 7.55 -21.94
CA MET A 24 -0.40 6.97 -20.99
C MET A 24 -0.79 7.10 -19.50
N LEU A 25 -1.96 7.68 -19.19
CA LEU A 25 -2.52 7.79 -17.84
C LEU A 25 -3.71 6.84 -17.57
N GLN A 26 -4.04 5.94 -18.50
CA GLN A 26 -5.12 4.95 -18.36
C GLN A 26 -4.70 3.55 -18.85
N GLN A 27 -3.47 3.12 -18.57
CA GLN A 27 -3.21 1.68 -18.50
C GLN A 27 -3.62 1.17 -17.12
N GLU A 28 -4.93 1.20 -16.85
CA GLU A 28 -5.49 0.32 -15.84
C GLU A 28 -5.27 -1.11 -16.34
N GLY A 29 -4.32 -1.83 -15.75
CA GLY A 29 -4.25 -3.27 -15.89
C GLY A 29 -5.54 -3.86 -15.34
N ARG A 30 -6.57 -3.95 -16.17
CA ARG A 30 -7.88 -4.47 -15.76
C ARG A 30 -7.68 -5.88 -15.24
N GLU A 31 -8.13 -6.09 -14.00
CA GLU A 31 -8.16 -7.41 -13.40
C GLU A 31 -8.89 -8.40 -14.32
N VAL A 32 -8.27 -9.57 -14.51
CA VAL A 32 -8.83 -10.63 -15.34
C VAL A 32 -10.17 -11.06 -14.74
N PRO A 33 -11.24 -11.23 -15.55
CA PRO A 33 -12.57 -11.53 -15.01
C PRO A 33 -12.60 -12.74 -14.07
N SER A 34 -11.76 -13.74 -14.32
CA SER A 34 -11.65 -14.96 -13.52
C SER A 34 -10.99 -14.78 -12.15
N ALA A 35 -10.34 -13.64 -11.91
CA ALA A 35 -9.71 -13.33 -10.62
C ALA A 35 -10.62 -12.48 -9.71
N LEU A 36 -11.74 -11.96 -10.22
CA LEU A 36 -12.67 -11.16 -9.43
C LEU A 36 -13.37 -12.04 -8.39
N CYS A 37 -13.47 -11.55 -7.15
CA CYS A 37 -14.04 -12.32 -6.04
C CYS A 37 -14.65 -11.36 -5.01
N GLY A 38 -15.99 -11.29 -4.98
CA GLY A 38 -16.76 -10.51 -4.01
C GLY A 38 -16.17 -9.12 -3.78
N LEU A 39 -15.93 -8.78 -2.50
CA LEU A 39 -15.24 -7.56 -2.09
C LEU A 39 -13.70 -7.74 -1.99
N LEU A 40 -13.20 -8.97 -2.08
CA LEU A 40 -11.79 -9.30 -1.89
C LEU A 40 -10.93 -8.91 -3.10
N ARG A 41 -11.49 -8.96 -4.32
CA ARG A 41 -10.82 -8.55 -5.55
C ARG A 41 -11.79 -7.97 -6.57
N MET A 42 -11.60 -6.69 -6.87
CA MET A 42 -12.49 -5.88 -7.70
C MET A 42 -11.69 -5.09 -8.73
N ARG A 43 -12.38 -4.51 -9.70
CA ARG A 43 -11.77 -3.62 -10.71
C ARG A 43 -11.65 -2.18 -10.24
N GLU A 44 -12.62 -1.74 -9.47
CA GLU A 44 -12.71 -0.40 -8.90
C GLU A 44 -12.80 -0.59 -7.39
N PHE A 45 -11.96 0.12 -6.65
CA PHE A 45 -11.90 0.06 -5.20
C PHE A 45 -11.36 1.38 -4.67
N THR A 46 -11.72 1.69 -3.43
CA THR A 46 -11.26 2.89 -2.75
C THR A 46 -10.21 2.52 -1.72
N GLN A 47 -9.08 3.21 -1.72
CA GLN A 47 -8.06 3.03 -0.70
C GLN A 47 -8.11 4.11 0.36
N ASP A 48 -7.80 3.75 1.61
CA ASP A 48 -7.51 4.70 2.68
C ASP A 48 -6.07 5.26 2.57
N ASP A 49 -5.73 5.65 1.34
CA ASP A 49 -4.38 6.03 0.95
C ASP A 49 -3.93 7.32 1.66
N GLY A 50 -2.63 7.39 1.92
CA GLY A 50 -2.03 8.50 2.63
C GLY A 50 -0.54 8.58 2.35
N HIS A 51 -0.05 9.82 2.31
CA HIS A 51 1.34 10.11 2.01
C HIS A 51 1.96 10.96 3.11
N ILE A 52 3.13 10.55 3.63
CA ILE A 52 3.89 11.32 4.61
C ILE A 52 5.20 11.74 3.97
N LEU A 53 5.36 13.03 3.73
CA LEU A 53 6.62 13.61 3.30
C LEU A 53 7.47 13.93 4.54
N CYS A 54 8.54 13.17 4.76
CA CYS A 54 9.39 13.32 5.93
C CYS A 54 10.87 13.15 5.58
N ARG A 55 11.75 13.49 6.51
CA ARG A 55 13.17 13.22 6.36
C ARG A 55 13.47 11.75 6.68
N MET A 56 14.54 11.21 6.10
CA MET A 56 14.98 9.83 6.35
C MET A 56 15.27 9.56 7.84
N SER A 57 15.67 10.56 8.62
CA SER A 57 15.82 10.43 10.09
C SER A 57 14.50 10.26 10.85
N GLN A 58 13.37 10.67 10.26
CA GLN A 58 12.04 10.63 10.91
C GLN A 58 11.28 9.34 10.60
N VAL A 59 11.69 8.59 9.56
CA VAL A 59 11.01 7.38 9.08
C VAL A 59 10.72 6.39 10.21
N LEU A 60 11.68 6.13 11.09
CA LEU A 60 11.50 5.17 12.18
C LEU A 60 10.31 5.53 13.08
N ALA A 61 10.18 6.81 13.44
CA ALA A 61 9.09 7.29 14.28
C ALA A 61 7.73 7.22 13.55
N GLU A 62 7.69 7.64 12.29
CA GLU A 62 6.48 7.61 11.45
C GLU A 62 5.98 6.17 11.22
N VAL A 63 6.89 5.24 10.92
CA VAL A 63 6.55 3.82 10.72
C VAL A 63 6.04 3.20 12.01
N THR A 64 6.69 3.49 13.15
CA THR A 64 6.25 2.99 14.47
C THR A 64 4.85 3.51 14.81
N ALA A 65 4.59 4.80 14.60
CA ALA A 65 3.28 5.40 14.84
C ALA A 65 2.20 4.79 13.93
N PHE A 66 2.52 4.55 12.66
CA PHE A 66 1.62 3.88 11.72
C PHE A 66 1.28 2.45 12.16
N LEU A 67 2.28 1.64 12.52
CA LEU A 67 2.06 0.26 12.96
C LEU A 67 1.17 0.18 14.21
N LEU A 68 1.36 1.10 15.16
CA LEU A 68 0.49 1.21 16.35
C LEU A 68 -0.95 1.59 15.97
N ALA A 69 -1.13 2.51 15.01
CA ALA A 69 -2.45 2.87 14.51
C ALA A 69 -3.15 1.69 13.83
N CYS A 70 -2.44 0.94 12.99
CA CYS A 70 -2.93 -0.30 12.37
C CYS A 70 -3.40 -1.31 13.42
N GLN A 71 -2.55 -1.62 14.42
CA GLN A 71 -2.92 -2.55 15.50
C GLN A 71 -4.17 -2.11 16.27
N LYS A 72 -4.31 -0.81 16.52
CA LYS A 72 -5.50 -0.25 17.19
C LYS A 72 -6.76 -0.44 16.32
N LEU A 73 -6.66 -0.16 15.02
CA LEU A 73 -7.77 -0.33 14.08
C LEU A 73 -8.19 -1.79 13.98
N TYR A 74 -7.25 -2.70 13.72
CA TYR A 74 -7.54 -4.13 13.56
C TYR A 74 -8.13 -4.74 14.82
N LYS A 75 -7.63 -4.35 15.99
CA LYS A 75 -8.22 -4.75 17.28
C LYS A 75 -9.66 -4.27 17.44
N ALA A 76 -9.97 -3.05 16.99
CA ALA A 76 -11.32 -2.49 17.11
C ALA A 76 -12.36 -3.25 16.28
N VAL A 77 -11.94 -3.87 15.16
CA VAL A 77 -12.81 -4.68 14.30
C VAL A 77 -12.72 -6.18 14.58
N GLY A 78 -12.00 -6.60 15.64
CA GLY A 78 -12.03 -7.97 16.15
C GLY A 78 -10.80 -8.84 15.83
N PHE A 79 -9.80 -8.34 15.10
CA PHE A 79 -8.56 -9.09 14.85
C PHE A 79 -7.60 -8.99 16.05
N CYS A 80 -7.11 -10.12 16.52
CA CYS A 80 -6.14 -10.22 17.61
C CYS A 80 -4.70 -10.07 17.11
N LYS A 81 -3.79 -9.60 17.99
CA LYS A 81 -2.36 -9.40 17.64
C LYS A 81 -1.70 -10.64 17.02
N GLY A 82 -2.08 -11.84 17.48
CA GLY A 82 -1.51 -13.11 17.00
C GLY A 82 -1.98 -13.56 15.62
N GLU A 83 -3.05 -12.96 15.09
CA GLU A 83 -3.62 -13.30 13.78
C GLU A 83 -3.02 -12.44 12.66
N ILE A 84 -2.48 -11.27 13.00
CA ILE A 84 -1.94 -10.32 12.03
C ILE A 84 -0.52 -10.74 11.63
N VAL A 85 -0.30 -10.92 10.32
CA VAL A 85 0.98 -11.33 9.77
C VAL A 85 1.67 -10.16 9.09
N TYR A 86 2.94 -9.93 9.42
CA TYR A 86 3.75 -8.84 8.87
C TYR A 86 4.88 -9.40 7.99
N HIS A 87 5.05 -8.81 6.82
CA HIS A 87 6.13 -9.12 5.90
C HIS A 87 6.95 -7.86 5.59
N ILE A 88 8.27 -7.98 5.62
CA ILE A 88 9.16 -6.96 5.04
C ILE A 88 9.52 -7.40 3.63
N SER A 89 9.06 -6.64 2.65
CA SER A 89 9.31 -6.88 1.24
C SER A 89 10.56 -6.08 0.82
N THR A 90 11.63 -6.80 0.49
CA THR A 90 12.98 -6.24 0.29
C THR A 90 13.31 -5.99 -1.18
N ARG A 91 14.47 -5.41 -1.43
CA ARG A 91 14.95 -4.97 -2.73
C ARG A 91 14.75 -6.00 -3.87
N PRO A 92 13.99 -5.66 -4.94
CA PRO A 92 13.88 -6.49 -6.13
C PRO A 92 15.15 -6.40 -7.01
N LYS A 93 15.29 -7.34 -7.96
CA LYS A 93 16.41 -7.34 -8.93
C LYS A 93 16.49 -6.06 -9.77
N SER A 94 15.34 -5.50 -10.13
CA SER A 94 15.23 -4.24 -10.85
C SER A 94 14.73 -3.16 -9.89
N SER A 95 15.64 -2.28 -9.48
CA SER A 95 15.39 -1.27 -8.45
C SER A 95 16.15 0.01 -8.77
N GLN A 96 15.62 1.15 -8.34
CA GLN A 96 16.36 2.41 -8.37
C GLN A 96 17.23 2.54 -7.11
N GLY A 97 18.29 3.35 -7.19
CA GLY A 97 19.17 3.70 -6.07
C GLY A 97 20.24 2.68 -5.69
N SER A 98 21.04 3.07 -4.71
CA SER A 98 22.21 2.35 -4.22
C SER A 98 21.85 1.26 -3.21
N GLU A 99 22.75 0.29 -3.03
CA GLU A 99 22.62 -0.74 -1.98
C GLU A 99 22.56 -0.13 -0.59
N GLN A 100 23.30 0.95 -0.34
CA GLN A 100 23.34 1.60 0.96
C GLN A 100 22.02 2.27 1.32
N GLU A 101 21.35 2.92 0.35
CA GLU A 101 20.02 3.52 0.56
C GLU A 101 18.98 2.46 0.92
N TRP A 102 18.97 1.35 0.18
CA TRP A 102 18.09 0.22 0.41
C TRP A 102 18.32 -0.43 1.77
N ALA A 103 19.57 -0.75 2.10
CA ALA A 103 19.93 -1.33 3.39
C ALA A 103 19.51 -0.43 4.56
N ARG A 104 19.65 0.90 4.41
CA ARG A 104 19.18 1.86 5.41
C ARG A 104 17.66 1.83 5.56
N ALA A 105 16.91 1.88 4.46
CA ALA A 105 15.45 1.87 4.51
C ALA A 105 14.89 0.55 5.08
N GLU A 106 15.43 -0.59 4.64
CA GLU A 106 15.06 -1.91 5.17
C GLU A 106 15.40 -2.04 6.67
N GLY A 107 16.56 -1.51 7.08
CA GLY A 107 16.96 -1.46 8.49
C GLY A 107 16.00 -0.63 9.35
N LEU A 108 15.48 0.48 8.84
CA LEU A 108 14.49 1.31 9.54
C LEU A 108 13.15 0.57 9.72
N LEU A 109 12.67 -0.12 8.68
CA LEU A 109 11.44 -0.93 8.76
C LEU A 109 11.59 -2.09 9.75
N ARG A 110 12.73 -2.80 9.70
CA ARG A 110 13.07 -3.87 10.64
C ARG A 110 13.09 -3.35 12.08
N SER A 111 13.79 -2.25 12.31
CA SER A 111 13.91 -1.64 13.64
C SER A 111 12.55 -1.24 14.21
N ALA A 112 11.62 -0.75 13.39
CA ALA A 112 10.28 -0.39 13.83
C ALA A 112 9.47 -1.62 14.30
N LEU A 113 9.55 -2.73 13.56
CA LEU A 113 8.88 -3.98 13.92
C LEU A 113 9.50 -4.61 15.19
N GLU A 114 10.82 -4.56 15.30
CA GLU A 114 11.57 -5.04 16.49
C GLU A 114 11.24 -4.21 17.74
N GLN A 115 11.15 -2.88 17.64
CA GLN A 115 10.77 -2.01 18.77
C GLN A 115 9.37 -2.28 19.32
N LEU A 116 8.47 -2.84 18.49
CA LEU A 116 7.09 -3.13 18.86
C LEU A 116 6.86 -4.61 19.23
N ASP A 117 7.93 -5.42 19.30
CA ASP A 117 7.87 -6.87 19.46
C ASP A 117 6.84 -7.49 18.51
N ILE A 118 6.94 -7.12 17.22
CA ILE A 118 6.09 -7.65 16.15
C ILE A 118 6.89 -8.73 15.41
N PRO A 119 6.46 -10.00 15.42
CA PRO A 119 7.08 -11.01 14.59
C PRO A 119 6.81 -10.70 13.11
N PHE A 120 7.82 -10.86 12.27
CA PHE A 120 7.70 -10.66 10.83
C PHE A 120 8.55 -11.67 10.07
N THR A 121 8.21 -11.88 8.80
CA THR A 121 9.06 -12.62 7.86
C THR A 121 9.55 -11.69 6.76
N VAL A 122 10.56 -12.15 6.00
CA VAL A 122 11.16 -11.38 4.91
C VAL A 122 10.70 -11.96 3.59
N ALA A 123 10.01 -11.15 2.79
CA ALA A 123 9.61 -11.45 1.42
C ALA A 123 10.71 -10.95 0.46
N SER A 124 11.68 -11.81 0.19
CA SER A 124 12.90 -11.41 -0.52
C SER A 124 12.62 -11.01 -1.96
N GLY A 125 12.87 -9.74 -2.31
CA GLY A 125 12.72 -9.24 -3.67
C GLY A 125 11.31 -8.87 -4.09
N GLU A 126 10.37 -8.80 -3.15
CA GLU A 126 8.98 -8.40 -3.40
C GLU A 126 8.71 -6.90 -3.12
N GLY A 127 9.76 -6.14 -2.79
CA GLY A 127 9.68 -4.69 -2.64
C GLY A 127 9.34 -3.99 -3.96
N ALA A 128 8.84 -2.76 -3.87
CA ALA A 128 8.61 -1.93 -5.04
C ALA A 128 9.95 -1.50 -5.67
N PHE A 129 9.97 -1.13 -6.95
CA PHE A 129 11.23 -0.70 -7.59
C PHE A 129 11.86 0.55 -6.95
N TYR A 130 11.08 1.33 -6.18
CA TYR A 130 11.44 2.59 -5.55
C TYR A 130 11.68 2.49 -4.02
N GLY A 131 11.51 1.31 -3.41
CA GLY A 131 11.88 1.10 -2.02
C GLY A 131 11.19 -0.07 -1.33
N PRO A 132 11.61 -0.37 -0.10
CA PRO A 132 11.07 -1.49 0.67
C PRO A 132 9.72 -1.15 1.28
N LYS A 133 8.96 -2.18 1.65
CA LYS A 133 7.65 -2.01 2.26
C LYS A 133 7.38 -3.02 3.38
N ILE A 134 6.54 -2.63 4.33
CA ILE A 134 5.88 -3.54 5.25
C ILE A 134 4.51 -3.85 4.66
N ASP A 135 4.23 -5.14 4.43
CA ASP A 135 2.93 -5.63 4.03
C ASP A 135 2.26 -6.30 5.23
N ILE A 136 1.02 -5.90 5.53
CA ILE A 136 0.23 -6.40 6.63
C ILE A 136 -0.87 -7.30 6.06
N HIS A 137 -0.95 -8.51 6.59
CA HIS A 137 -1.90 -9.52 6.15
C HIS A 137 -2.87 -9.85 7.28
N LEU A 138 -4.14 -9.94 6.91
CA LEU A 138 -5.21 -10.43 7.78
C LEU A 138 -5.68 -11.79 7.23
N PRO A 139 -5.93 -12.78 8.10
CA PRO A 139 -6.50 -14.04 7.70
C PRO A 139 -7.99 -13.89 7.42
N ASP A 140 -8.50 -14.68 6.48
CA ASP A 140 -9.94 -14.98 6.43
C ASP A 140 -10.28 -16.16 7.35
N VAL A 141 -11.56 -16.53 7.39
CA VAL A 141 -12.09 -17.61 8.24
C VAL A 141 -11.52 -19.01 7.91
N GLU A 142 -10.91 -19.19 6.74
CA GLU A 142 -10.23 -20.42 6.33
C GLU A 142 -8.71 -20.36 6.60
N GLY A 143 -8.21 -19.23 7.11
CA GLY A 143 -6.79 -18.99 7.40
C GLY A 143 -5.97 -18.56 6.19
N ARG A 144 -6.60 -18.20 5.06
CA ARG A 144 -5.88 -17.64 3.90
C ARG A 144 -5.50 -16.19 4.19
N LEU A 145 -4.27 -15.83 3.88
CA LEU A 145 -3.73 -14.50 4.17
C LEU A 145 -4.04 -13.52 3.03
N TRP A 146 -4.65 -12.40 3.39
CA TRP A 146 -4.97 -11.31 2.46
C TRP A 146 -4.20 -10.06 2.81
N GLN A 147 -3.45 -9.51 1.84
CA GLN A 147 -2.80 -8.22 2.01
C GLN A 147 -3.85 -7.12 2.14
N THR A 148 -3.80 -6.40 3.26
CA THR A 148 -4.66 -5.26 3.57
C THR A 148 -3.80 -4.01 3.77
N GLY A 149 -3.17 -3.88 4.92
CA GLY A 149 -2.29 -2.75 5.22
C GLY A 149 -0.97 -2.79 4.46
N THR A 150 -0.43 -1.62 4.14
CA THR A 150 0.92 -1.49 3.59
C THR A 150 1.54 -0.16 4.02
N LEU A 151 2.86 -0.16 4.22
CA LEU A 151 3.66 1.05 4.31
C LEU A 151 4.89 0.90 3.44
N GLN A 152 5.10 1.82 2.50
CA GLN A 152 6.18 1.75 1.51
C GLN A 152 7.04 3.01 1.61
N VAL A 153 8.36 2.82 1.66
CA VAL A 153 9.32 3.92 1.74
C VAL A 153 9.78 4.29 0.34
N ASP A 154 9.23 5.36 -0.23
CA ASP A 154 9.67 5.89 -1.52
C ASP A 154 10.81 6.90 -1.34
N MET A 155 12.00 6.49 -1.80
CA MET A 155 13.22 7.28 -1.73
C MET A 155 13.47 8.13 -2.99
N PHE A 156 12.64 8.00 -4.03
CA PHE A 156 12.87 8.56 -5.36
C PHE A 156 11.90 9.67 -5.73
N SER A 157 10.60 9.52 -5.46
CA SER A 157 9.60 10.53 -5.84
C SER A 157 9.91 11.93 -5.32
N PRO A 158 10.38 12.13 -4.06
CA PRO A 158 10.76 13.47 -3.60
C PRO A 158 11.81 14.14 -4.49
N LYS A 159 12.81 13.40 -4.97
CA LYS A 159 13.82 13.92 -5.90
C LYS A 159 13.18 14.35 -7.22
N ASN A 160 12.26 13.55 -7.75
CA ASN A 160 11.56 13.87 -9.00
C ASN A 160 10.65 15.09 -8.87
N PHE A 161 10.18 15.40 -7.66
CA PHE A 161 9.44 16.62 -7.34
C PHE A 161 10.33 17.82 -7.06
N GLY A 162 11.66 17.69 -7.17
CA GLY A 162 12.62 18.77 -6.88
C GLY A 162 12.82 19.03 -5.38
N LEU A 163 12.46 18.07 -4.51
CA LEU A 163 12.63 18.18 -3.07
C LEU A 163 14.03 17.67 -2.68
N GLU A 164 15.03 18.53 -2.87
CA GLU A 164 16.41 18.24 -2.50
C GLU A 164 16.74 18.69 -1.06
N PRO A 165 17.71 18.03 -0.40
CA PRO A 165 18.20 18.48 0.89
C PRO A 165 18.73 19.91 0.80
N THR A 166 18.39 20.73 1.79
CA THR A 166 18.94 22.09 1.90
C THR A 166 20.42 22.04 2.28
N ALA A 167 21.21 23.07 1.95
CA ALA A 167 22.63 23.16 2.34
C ALA A 167 22.91 23.04 3.85
N VAL A 168 21.89 23.26 4.70
CA VAL A 168 21.98 23.21 6.16
C VAL A 168 21.75 21.80 6.72
N SER A 169 21.14 20.89 5.94
CA SER A 169 20.86 19.52 6.35
C SER A 169 20.99 18.58 5.16
N ASN A 170 21.97 17.67 5.23
CA ASN A 170 22.13 16.58 4.25
C ASN A 170 21.10 15.46 4.41
N ASP A 171 20.10 15.65 5.28
CA ASP A 171 19.06 14.65 5.51
C ASP A 171 18.06 14.64 4.35
N ARG A 172 17.99 13.51 3.65
CA ARG A 172 17.18 13.36 2.44
C ARG A 172 15.71 13.22 2.78
N MET A 173 14.88 13.81 1.93
CA MET A 173 13.44 13.62 1.99
C MET A 173 13.06 12.26 1.40
N CYS A 174 12.06 11.62 1.99
CA CYS A 174 11.41 10.41 1.52
C CYS A 174 9.88 10.60 1.60
N LEU A 175 9.14 9.83 0.81
CA LEU A 175 7.69 9.80 0.85
C LEU A 175 7.25 8.42 1.37
N LEU A 176 6.47 8.39 2.44
CA LEU A 176 5.88 7.14 2.92
C LEU A 176 4.48 7.01 2.33
N HIS A 177 4.27 5.99 1.51
CA HIS A 177 2.94 5.60 1.04
C HIS A 177 2.33 4.65 2.06
N ARG A 178 1.10 4.89 2.49
CA ARG A 178 0.47 4.07 3.51
C ARG A 178 -1.02 3.86 3.27
N ALA A 179 -1.48 2.65 3.58
CA ALA A 179 -2.88 2.32 3.70
C ALA A 179 -3.03 1.36 4.89
N MET A 180 -3.96 1.60 5.80
CA MET A 180 -4.22 0.71 6.93
C MET A 180 -5.20 -0.40 6.52
N CYS A 181 -6.26 -0.05 5.80
CA CYS A 181 -7.23 -1.00 5.27
C CYS A 181 -6.78 -1.60 3.94
N GLY A 182 -6.01 -0.85 3.15
CA GLY A 182 -5.74 -1.19 1.76
C GLY A 182 -6.94 -0.75 0.93
N SER A 183 -7.62 -1.67 0.24
CA SER A 183 -8.97 -1.41 -0.26
C SER A 183 -9.94 -1.47 0.92
N LEU A 184 -10.78 -0.44 1.05
CA LEU A 184 -11.84 -0.40 2.06
C LEU A 184 -12.78 -1.60 1.91
N GLU A 185 -13.07 -1.99 0.68
CA GLU A 185 -13.99 -3.07 0.37
C GLU A 185 -13.41 -4.44 0.73
N ARG A 186 -12.13 -4.70 0.39
CA ARG A 186 -11.46 -5.93 0.85
C ARG A 186 -11.44 -6.00 2.36
N PHE A 187 -11.06 -4.90 3.02
CA PHE A 187 -11.02 -4.85 4.48
C PHE A 187 -12.39 -5.15 5.09
N PHE A 188 -13.46 -4.53 4.58
CA PHE A 188 -14.82 -4.81 5.02
C PHE A 188 -15.26 -6.24 4.74
N GLY A 189 -14.88 -6.81 3.58
CA GLY A 189 -15.14 -8.21 3.26
C GLY A 189 -14.55 -9.15 4.31
N LEU A 190 -13.30 -8.93 4.68
CA LEU A 190 -12.62 -9.71 5.74
C LEU A 190 -13.25 -9.48 7.11
N VAL A 191 -13.64 -8.25 7.46
CA VAL A 191 -14.32 -7.97 8.73
C VAL A 191 -15.68 -8.66 8.82
N LEU A 192 -16.44 -8.67 7.73
CA LEU A 192 -17.75 -9.33 7.67
C LEU A 192 -17.60 -10.85 7.84
N GLU A 193 -16.63 -11.47 7.16
CA GLU A 193 -16.33 -12.89 7.30
C GLU A 193 -15.86 -13.22 8.73
N HIS A 194 -14.90 -12.45 9.25
CA HIS A 194 -14.32 -12.66 10.59
C HIS A 194 -15.36 -12.57 11.71
N LEU A 195 -16.33 -11.68 11.58
CA LEU A 195 -17.39 -11.47 12.57
C LEU A 195 -18.67 -12.27 12.29
N ASP A 196 -18.72 -13.09 11.23
CA ASP A 196 -19.93 -13.79 10.77
C ASP A 196 -21.13 -12.84 10.64
N GLY A 197 -20.88 -11.61 10.16
CA GLY A 197 -21.87 -10.54 10.05
C GLY A 197 -22.31 -9.89 11.37
N HIS A 198 -21.85 -10.36 12.53
CA HIS A 198 -22.15 -9.77 13.85
C HIS A 198 -21.30 -8.52 14.14
N LEU A 199 -21.56 -7.46 13.38
CA LEU A 199 -20.85 -6.18 13.50
C LEU A 199 -21.08 -5.54 14.88
N PRO A 200 -20.06 -4.87 15.47
CA PRO A 200 -20.24 -4.11 16.69
C PRO A 200 -21.21 -2.94 16.47
N SER A 201 -21.89 -2.48 17.52
CA SER A 201 -22.96 -1.48 17.41
C SER A 201 -22.54 -0.18 16.72
N TRP A 202 -21.29 0.26 16.87
CA TRP A 202 -20.77 1.45 16.21
C TRP A 202 -20.55 1.30 14.69
N LEU A 203 -20.56 0.06 14.19
CA LEU A 203 -20.36 -0.28 12.77
C LEU A 203 -21.61 -0.87 12.11
N ALA A 204 -22.51 -1.45 12.90
CA ALA A 204 -23.74 -2.07 12.40
C ALA A 204 -24.65 -1.05 11.69
N PRO A 205 -25.14 -1.32 10.47
CA PRO A 205 -25.99 -0.40 9.72
C PRO A 205 -27.39 -0.26 10.36
N VAL A 206 -27.88 -1.31 11.00
CA VAL A 206 -29.10 -1.32 11.80
C VAL A 206 -28.70 -1.66 13.24
N GLN A 207 -28.74 -0.65 14.11
CA GLN A 207 -28.30 -0.81 15.50
C GLN A 207 -29.41 -1.36 16.41
N VAL A 208 -30.66 -0.96 16.15
CA VAL A 208 -31.87 -1.40 16.85
C VAL A 208 -32.98 -1.53 15.83
N TRP A 209 -33.75 -2.61 15.89
CA TRP A 209 -34.94 -2.83 15.08
C TRP A 209 -36.12 -3.13 16.01
N TYR A 210 -37.29 -2.52 15.75
CA TYR A 210 -38.51 -2.65 16.55
C TYR A 210 -39.69 -3.12 15.70
#